data_AF-A0A662I260-F1
#
_entry.id   AF-A0A662I260-F1
#
_cell.length_a   1.000
_cell.length_b   1.000
_cell.length_c   1.000
_cell.angle_alpha   90.00
_cell.angle_beta   90.00
_cell.angle_gamma   90.00
#
_symmetry.space_group_name_H-M   'P 1'
#
loop_
_entity.id
_entity.type
_entity.pdbx_description
1 polymer ?
#
loop_
_entity_poly.entity_id
_entity_poly.type
_entity_poly.pdbx_seq_one_letter_code
_entity_poly.pdbx_strand_id
1 'polypeptide(L)' 'MGLREFFEPESMAVIGASREENKPGHVIFRLLKENRDKGTLKAKVYPVNPKAK' A
#
# COMPACT_ATOMS: atom_id res chain seq x y z
N MET A 1 24.86 -3.78 -0.69
CA MET A 1 23.50 -3.21 -0.44
C MET A 1 22.56 -4.37 -0.17
N GLY A 2 21.83 -4.32 0.94
CA GLY A 2 20.84 -5.35 1.29
C GLY A 2 19.47 -5.03 0.70
N LEU A 3 18.56 -6.02 0.70
CA LEU A 3 17.15 -5.85 0.33
C LEU A 3 16.24 -5.73 1.56
N ARG A 4 16.83 -5.48 2.75
CA ARG A 4 16.08 -5.45 4.01
C ARG A 4 14.95 -4.44 3.95
N GLU A 5 15.21 -3.25 3.42
CA GLU A 5 14.23 -2.16 3.32
C GLU A 5 13.10 -2.48 2.34
N PHE A 6 13.32 -3.40 1.39
CA PHE A 6 12.28 -3.87 0.47
C PHE A 6 11.36 -4.90 1.14
N PHE A 7 11.92 -5.82 1.92
CA PHE A 7 11.16 -6.90 2.58
C PHE A 7 10.62 -6.50 3.97
N GLU A 8 11.26 -5.54 4.64
CA GLU A 8 10.94 -5.04 5.98
C GLU A 8 10.83 -3.49 5.99
N PRO A 9 9.95 -2.87 5.18
CA PRO A 9 9.82 -1.42 5.13
C PRO A 9 9.13 -0.87 6.39
N GLU A 10 9.56 0.30 6.87
CA GLU A 10 8.81 1.05 7.89
C GLU A 10 7.53 1.69 7.31
N SER A 11 7.56 2.03 6.02
CA SER A 11 6.43 2.64 5.31
C SER A 11 6.45 2.34 3.82
N MET A 12 5.27 2.34 3.20
CA MET A 12 5.06 2.12 1.77
C MET A 12 4.06 3.14 1.20
N ALA A 13 4.35 3.64 0.00
CA ALA A 13 3.44 4.48 -0.77
C ALA A 13 2.93 3.70 -2.00
N VAL A 14 1.61 3.67 -2.20
CA VAL A 14 0.98 3.05 -3.38
C VAL A 14 0.63 4.15 -4.37
N ILE A 15 1.54 4.38 -5.32
CA ILE A 15 1.33 5.34 -6.41
C ILE A 15 0.34 4.75 -7.41
N GLY A 16 -0.77 5.46 -7.64
CA GLY A 16 -1.86 4.97 -8.48
C GLY A 16 -2.95 4.21 -7.72
N ALA A 17 -2.99 4.30 -6.39
CA ALA A 17 -4.13 3.85 -5.60
C ALA A 17 -5.45 4.41 -6.16
N SER A 18 -6.54 3.64 -6.18
CA SER A 18 -7.78 4.05 -6.87
C SER A 18 -9.03 3.67 -6.07
N ARG A 19 -10.13 4.39 -6.30
CA ARG A 19 -11.47 4.02 -5.79
C ARG A 19 -12.19 3.03 -6.71
N GLU A 20 -11.73 2.88 -7.96
CA GLU A 20 -12.28 1.91 -8.91
C GLU A 20 -11.74 0.51 -8.65
N GLU A 21 -12.61 -0.44 -8.34
CA GLU A 21 -12.25 -1.78 -7.85
C GLU A 21 -11.42 -2.60 -8.85
N ASN A 22 -11.67 -2.42 -10.15
CA ASN A 22 -10.97 -3.14 -11.22
C ASN A 22 -9.54 -2.61 -11.49
N LYS A 23 -9.14 -1.49 -10.89
CA LYS A 23 -7.79 -0.95 -11.11
C LYS A 23 -6.77 -1.66 -10.21
N PRO A 24 -5.57 -2.01 -10.72
CA PRO A 24 -4.54 -2.68 -9.92
C PRO A 24 -4.18 -1.93 -8.64
N GLY A 25 -4.09 -0.59 -8.69
CA GLY A 25 -3.79 0.22 -7.51
C GLY A 25 -4.87 0.17 -6.42
N HIS A 26 -6.14 -0.09 -6.78
CA HIS A 26 -7.18 -0.37 -5.79
C HIS A 26 -6.91 -1.69 -5.09
N VAL A 27 -6.68 -2.76 -5.86
CA VAL A 27 -6.47 -4.11 -5.35
C VAL A 27 -5.24 -4.16 -4.44
N ILE A 28 -4.11 -3.59 -4.88
CA ILE A 28 -2.86 -3.55 -4.10
C ILE A 28 -3.05 -2.78 -2.80
N PHE A 29 -3.60 -1.57 -2.86
CA PHE A 29 -3.79 -0.76 -1.66
C PHE A 29 -4.75 -1.43 -0.66
N ARG A 30 -5.84 -2.04 -1.14
CA ARG A 30 -6.78 -2.81 -0.32
C ARG A 30 -6.08 -3.94 0.43
N LEU A 31 -5.31 -4.77 -0.26
CA LEU A 31 -4.59 -5.90 0.36
C LEU A 31 -3.56 -5.43 1.41
N LEU A 32 -2.81 -4.37 1.12
CA LEU A 32 -1.84 -3.82 2.06
C LEU A 32 -2.53 -3.23 3.29
N LYS A 33 -3.64 -2.49 3.10
CA LYS A 33 -4.43 -1.94 4.19
C LYS A 33 -5.04 -3.06 5.06
N GLU A 34 -5.67 -4.06 4.46
CA GLU A 34 -6.27 -5.18 5.20
C GLU A 34 -5.22 -5.95 6.03
N ASN A 35 -4.02 -6.18 5.49
CA ASN A 35 -2.95 -6.84 6.24
C ASN A 35 -2.36 -5.95 7.34
N ARG A 36 -2.33 -4.62 7.13
CA ARG A 36 -1.96 -3.66 8.18
C ARG A 36 -2.98 -3.68 9.31
N ASP A 37 -4.26 -3.66 8.98
CA ASP A 37 -5.36 -3.64 9.95
C ASP A 37 -5.41 -4.95 10.75
N LYS A 38 -5.06 -6.08 10.14
CA LYS A 38 -4.85 -7.38 10.82
C LYS A 38 -3.55 -7.46 11.64
N GLY A 39 -2.65 -6.49 11.50
CA GLY A 39 -1.35 -6.47 12.16
C GLY A 39 -0.30 -7.40 11.56
N THR A 40 -0.57 -8.10 10.45
CA THR A 40 0.42 -8.91 9.73
C THR A 40 1.46 -8.04 9.05
N LEU A 41 1.03 -6.93 8.46
CA LEU A 41 1.92 -5.91 7.92
C LEU A 41 2.16 -4.83 8.98
N LYS A 42 3.43 -4.64 9.37
CA LYS A 42 3.81 -3.62 10.36
C LYS A 42 4.04 -2.23 9.75
N ALA A 43 4.26 -2.15 8.44
CA ALA A 43 4.51 -0.92 7.73
C ALA A 43 3.29 0.02 7.71
N LYS A 44 3.53 1.33 7.73
CA LYS A 44 2.51 2.34 7.40
C LYS A 44 2.25 2.31 5.89
N VAL A 45 0.99 2.42 5.47
CA VAL A 45 0.60 2.34 4.05
C VAL A 45 -0.11 3.63 3.65
N TYR A 46 0.38 4.29 2.60
CA TYR A 46 -0.14 5.57 2.12
C TYR A 46 -0.62 5.46 0.67
N PRO A 47 -1.89 5.80 0.36
CA PRO A 47 -2.37 5.87 -1.00
C PRO A 47 -1.92 7.19 -1.64
N VAL A 48 -1.51 7.17 -2.90
CA VAL A 48 -1.21 8.38 -3.68
C VAL A 48 -2.02 8.38 -4.96
N ASN A 49 -2.96 9.34 -5.07
CA ASN A 49 -3.77 9.56 -6.26
C ASN A 49 -4.05 11.06 -6.45
N PRO A 50 -3.65 11.68 -7.58
CA PRO A 50 -3.84 13.12 -7.82
C PRO A 50 -5.30 13.59 -7.87
N LYS A 51 -6.24 12.67 -8.11
CA LYS A 51 -7.67 12.94 -8.30
C LYS A 51 -8.52 12.48 -7.12
N ALA A 52 -7.93 11.84 -6.10
CA ALA A 52 -8.65 11.48 -4.90
C ALA A 52 -8.87 12.76 -4.07
N LYS A 53 -10.11 13.27 -4.09
CA LYS A 53 -10.62 14.26 -3.14
C LYS A 53 -11.14 13.57 -1.89
#